data_AF-Q0IV51-F1
#
_entry.id   AF-Q0IV51-F1
#
_cell.length_a   1.000
_cell.length_b   1.000
_cell.length_c   1.000
_cell.angle_alpha   90.00
_cell.angle_beta   90.00
_cell.angle_gamma   90.00
#
_symmetry.space_group_name_H-M   'P 1'
#
loop_
_entity.id
_entity.type
_entity.pdbx_description
1 polymer ?
#
loop_
_entity_poly.entity_id
_entity_poly.type
_entity_poly.pdbx_seq_one_letter_code
_entity_poly.pdbx_strand_id
1 'polypeptide(L)'
;MDFKVASFLLLLLIVTCGAAQGQGNDFVVLDLKTTEIGEDASPMYKEQIASTKIPVTLLRSKHSSLCSACENITSEAVNFLSEKQIQDKIRTILHDTCSQTFSFEQKCLETMDSYATLVFAKIAEIKPAAFCKHARGWFCSTYRWFW
;
A
#
# COMPACT_ATOMS: atom_id res chain seq x y z
N MET A 1 52.30 6.22 18.07
CA MET A 1 51.40 6.07 16.91
C MET A 1 50.51 4.85 17.14
N ASP A 2 49.80 4.78 18.27
CA ASP A 2 48.62 5.53 18.69
C ASP A 2 47.34 4.90 18.13
N PHE A 3 46.57 4.30 19.05
CA PHE A 3 45.26 3.63 18.96
C PHE A 3 44.33 4.09 17.82
N LYS A 4 44.45 5.35 17.42
CA LYS A 4 43.77 5.96 16.28
C LYS A 4 44.04 5.24 14.96
N VAL A 5 45.28 4.79 14.67
CA VAL A 5 45.59 4.04 13.43
C VAL A 5 44.89 2.68 13.42
N ALA A 6 44.92 1.96 14.53
CA ALA A 6 44.20 0.69 14.68
C ALA A 6 42.68 0.89 14.56
N SER A 7 42.13 1.96 15.13
CA SER A 7 40.71 2.31 15.01
C SER A 7 40.31 2.64 13.56
N PHE A 8 41.15 3.37 12.81
CA PHE A 8 40.91 3.64 11.39
C PHE A 8 40.97 2.38 10.53
N LEU A 9 41.94 1.49 10.76
CA LEU A 9 42.01 0.21 10.06
C LEU A 9 40.82 -0.69 10.39
N LEU A 10 40.37 -0.70 11.64
CA LEU A 10 39.17 -1.43 12.04
C LEU A 10 37.95 -0.88 11.31
N LEU A 11 37.75 0.45 11.29
CA LEU A 11 36.68 1.13 10.56
C LEU A 11 36.68 0.80 9.06
N LEU A 12 37.84 0.73 8.42
CA LEU A 12 37.96 0.37 6.99
C LEU A 12 37.59 -1.11 6.73
N LEU A 13 37.86 -2.01 7.68
CA LEU A 13 37.44 -3.41 7.57
C LEU A 13 35.92 -3.57 7.75
N ILE A 14 35.28 -2.78 8.60
CA ILE A 14 33.80 -2.80 8.72
C ILE A 14 33.14 -2.24 7.45
N VAL A 15 33.73 -1.22 6.82
CA VAL A 15 33.20 -0.63 5.58
C VAL A 15 33.33 -1.57 4.38
N THR A 16 34.38 -2.38 4.31
CA THR A 16 34.59 -3.28 3.16
C THR A 16 33.89 -4.65 3.29
N CYS A 17 33.40 -5.02 4.48
CA CYS A 17 32.63 -6.27 4.66
C CYS A 17 31.11 -6.08 4.63
N GLY A 18 30.64 -4.92 4.15
CA GLY A 18 29.22 -4.57 4.02
C GLY A 18 28.59 -4.94 2.67
N ALA A 19 28.75 -6.18 2.20
CA ALA A 19 27.95 -6.72 1.11
C ALA A 19 27.68 -8.22 1.30
N ALA A 20 27.27 -8.62 2.52
CA ALA A 20 26.60 -9.89 2.70
C ALA A 20 25.18 -9.79 2.11
N GLN A 21 25.02 -10.30 0.89
CA GLN A 21 23.72 -10.46 0.23
C GLN A 21 22.85 -11.43 1.05
N GLY A 22 21.96 -10.88 1.87
CA GLY A 22 20.89 -11.61 2.51
C GLY A 22 19.87 -12.10 1.48
N GLN A 23 19.63 -13.41 1.48
CA GLN A 23 18.65 -14.11 0.68
C GLN A 23 17.39 -14.26 1.55
N GLY A 24 16.36 -13.44 1.32
CA GLY A 24 15.15 -13.44 2.13
C GLY A 24 13.97 -12.96 1.31
N ASN A 25 12.90 -13.76 1.26
CA ASN A 25 11.68 -13.47 0.53
C ASN A 25 11.11 -12.10 0.96
N ASP A 26 11.08 -11.16 0.02
CA ASP A 26 10.65 -9.76 0.19
C ASP A 26 9.11 -9.69 0.31
N PHE A 27 8.57 -10.09 1.47
CA PHE A 27 7.18 -9.82 1.79
C PHE A 27 7.05 -8.38 2.29
N VAL A 28 6.75 -7.47 1.37
CA VAL A 28 6.41 -6.08 1.72
C VAL A 28 4.93 -6.00 2.04
N VAL A 29 4.62 -5.90 3.33
CA VAL A 29 3.31 -5.42 3.75
C VAL A 29 3.25 -3.93 3.45
N LEU A 30 2.27 -3.49 2.65
CA LEU A 30 1.89 -2.09 2.65
C LEU A 30 1.09 -1.80 3.92
N ASP A 31 1.81 -1.50 5.00
CA ASP A 31 1.22 -0.81 6.13
C ASP A 31 0.96 0.63 5.67
N LEU A 32 -0.30 0.94 5.35
CA LEU A 32 -0.76 2.29 5.01
C LEU A 32 -0.78 3.16 6.28
N LYS A 33 0.36 3.25 6.97
CA LYS A 33 0.52 4.07 8.17
C LYS A 33 0.86 5.48 7.73
N THR A 34 -0.19 6.31 7.68
CA THR A 34 -0.15 7.77 7.81
C THR A 34 0.95 8.46 7.00
N THR A 35 0.75 8.58 5.69
CA THR A 35 1.35 9.71 4.97
C THR A 35 0.62 10.97 5.45
N GLU A 36 1.24 11.69 6.38
CA GLU A 36 0.99 13.11 6.65
C GLU A 36 -0.51 13.49 6.77
N ILE A 37 -1.25 12.87 7.70
CA ILE A 37 -2.47 13.51 8.21
C ILE A 37 -1.95 14.65 9.08
N GLY A 38 -2.00 15.87 8.51
CA GLY A 38 -1.57 17.11 9.15
C GLY A 38 -2.04 17.20 10.60
N GLU A 39 -1.23 17.88 11.40
CA GLU A 39 -1.23 17.96 12.87
C GLU A 39 -2.52 18.48 13.53
N ASP A 40 -3.61 18.59 12.76
CA ASP A 40 -4.90 19.16 13.17
C ASP A 40 -6.05 18.14 13.17
N ALA A 41 -5.81 16.89 12.76
CA ALA A 41 -6.83 15.86 12.87
C ALA A 41 -6.96 15.40 14.34
N SER A 42 -8.18 15.47 14.87
CA SER A 42 -8.56 15.05 16.21
C SER A 42 -8.19 13.57 16.47
N PRO A 43 -7.68 13.17 17.66
CA PRO A 43 -7.02 11.87 17.94
C PRO A 43 -7.85 10.59 17.74
N MET A 44 -9.08 10.72 17.26
CA MET A 44 -10.07 9.66 17.06
C MET A 44 -9.75 8.71 15.89
N TYR A 45 -8.98 9.11 14.87
CA TYR A 45 -8.74 8.31 13.66
C TYR A 45 -7.59 7.29 13.79
N LYS A 46 -6.76 7.39 14.84
CA LYS A 46 -5.44 6.75 14.86
C LYS A 46 -5.50 5.23 15.06
N GLU A 47 -6.57 4.71 15.65
CA GLU A 47 -6.65 3.31 16.07
C GLU A 47 -7.37 2.40 15.06
N GLN A 48 -8.50 2.82 14.49
CA GLN A 48 -9.33 1.92 13.65
C GLN A 48 -8.73 1.65 12.26
N ILE A 49 -8.05 2.63 11.66
CA ILE A 49 -7.44 2.46 10.33
C ILE A 49 -6.09 1.71 10.44
N ALA A 50 -5.46 1.74 11.62
CA ALA A 50 -4.13 1.17 11.85
C ALA A 50 -4.06 -0.37 11.73
N SER A 51 -5.19 -1.08 11.65
CA SER A 51 -5.21 -2.53 11.49
C SER A 51 -5.64 -3.04 10.10
N THR A 52 -6.00 -2.17 9.16
CA THR A 52 -6.35 -2.64 7.80
C THR A 52 -5.08 -2.90 6.99
N LYS A 53 -4.44 -4.02 7.29
CA LYS A 53 -3.30 -4.56 6.56
C LYS A 53 -3.81 -5.10 5.21
N ILE A 54 -3.45 -4.46 4.10
CA ILE A 54 -3.70 -5.02 2.77
C ILE A 54 -2.54 -5.96 2.45
N PRO A 55 -2.74 -7.29 2.42
CA PRO A 55 -1.68 -8.22 2.11
C PRO A 55 -1.48 -8.25 0.59
N VAL A 56 -0.58 -7.41 0.07
CA VAL A 56 -0.10 -7.54 -1.30
C VAL A 56 1.22 -8.30 -1.32
N THR A 57 1.36 -9.23 -2.24
CA THR A 57 2.59 -9.98 -2.47
C THR A 57 3.36 -9.33 -3.61
N LEU A 58 4.45 -8.64 -3.28
CA LEU A 58 5.40 -8.20 -4.28
C LEU A 58 6.31 -9.36 -4.68
N LEU A 59 5.92 -10.13 -5.69
CA LEU A 59 6.88 -10.96 -6.43
C LEU A 59 7.76 -10.05 -7.28
N ARG A 60 8.65 -9.30 -6.64
CA ARG A 60 9.77 -8.65 -7.34
C ARG A 60 10.78 -9.72 -7.69
N SER A 61 10.45 -10.55 -8.68
CA SER A 61 11.51 -11.26 -9.37
C SER A 61 12.39 -10.18 -10.00
N LYS A 62 13.71 -10.35 -9.92
CA LYS A 62 14.67 -9.45 -10.60
C LYS A 62 14.41 -9.37 -12.13
N HIS A 63 13.52 -10.22 -12.65
CA HIS A 63 13.11 -10.37 -14.04
C HIS A 63 11.69 -9.86 -14.37
N SER A 64 10.82 -9.63 -13.38
CA SER A 64 9.45 -9.17 -13.64
C SER A 64 9.48 -7.69 -13.96
N SER A 65 8.98 -7.33 -15.14
CA SER A 65 8.87 -5.93 -15.54
C SER A 65 8.05 -5.15 -14.49
N LEU A 66 8.36 -3.86 -14.30
CA LEU A 66 7.57 -2.97 -13.43
C LEU A 66 6.09 -2.97 -13.79
N CYS A 67 5.78 -3.21 -15.07
CA CYS A 67 4.41 -3.40 -15.56
C CYS A 67 3.75 -4.64 -14.93
N SER A 68 4.39 -5.81 -15.03
CA SER A 68 3.86 -7.06 -14.47
C SER A 68 3.68 -6.96 -12.94
N ALA A 69 4.62 -6.30 -12.25
CA ALA A 69 4.47 -6.02 -10.82
C ALA A 69 3.25 -5.13 -10.54
N CYS A 70 3.06 -4.05 -11.30
CA CYS A 70 1.89 -3.19 -11.17
C CYS A 70 0.58 -3.96 -11.40
N GLU A 71 0.53 -4.78 -12.44
CA GLU A 71 -0.66 -5.57 -12.78
C GLU A 71 -0.98 -6.58 -11.66
N ASN A 72 0.03 -7.27 -11.12
CA ASN A 72 -0.16 -8.21 -10.02
C ASN A 72 -0.68 -7.50 -8.76
N ILE A 73 -0.04 -6.40 -8.36
CA ILE A 73 -0.44 -5.61 -7.19
C ILE A 73 -1.86 -5.08 -7.36
N THR A 74 -2.17 -4.52 -8.52
CA THR A 74 -3.49 -3.96 -8.79
C THR A 74 -4.54 -5.06 -8.80
N SER A 75 -4.23 -6.23 -9.36
CA SER A 75 -5.13 -7.38 -9.33
C SER A 75 -5.40 -7.86 -7.91
N GLU A 76 -4.36 -7.99 -7.09
CA GLU A 76 -4.50 -8.40 -5.69
C GLU A 76 -5.31 -7.37 -4.89
N ALA A 77 -5.03 -6.08 -5.06
CA ALA A 77 -5.73 -5.01 -4.39
C ALA A 77 -7.22 -4.94 -4.80
N VAL A 78 -7.52 -5.05 -6.10
CA VAL A 78 -8.90 -5.07 -6.60
C VAL A 78 -9.63 -6.29 -6.06
N ASN A 79 -9.01 -7.48 -6.07
CA ASN A 79 -9.62 -8.69 -5.53
C ASN A 79 -9.92 -8.54 -4.04
N PHE A 80 -8.94 -8.08 -3.25
CA PHE A 80 -9.09 -7.86 -1.82
C PHE A 80 -10.20 -6.85 -1.49
N LEU A 81 -10.24 -5.71 -2.19
CA LEU A 81 -11.26 -4.67 -1.98
C LEU A 81 -12.64 -5.04 -2.55
N SER A 82 -12.71 -6.05 -3.43
CA SER A 82 -13.97 -6.59 -3.95
C SER A 82 -14.59 -7.63 -3.02
N GLU A 83 -13.86 -8.12 -2.02
CA GLU A 83 -14.39 -9.04 -1.03
C GLU A 83 -15.45 -8.34 -0.17
N LYS A 84 -16.66 -8.92 -0.11
CA LYS A 84 -17.78 -8.38 0.68
C LYS A 84 -17.41 -8.13 2.14
N GLN A 85 -16.67 -9.06 2.75
CA GLN A 85 -16.25 -8.91 4.14
C GLN A 85 -15.33 -7.68 4.34
N ILE A 86 -14.49 -7.34 3.36
CA ILE A 86 -13.64 -6.15 3.42
C ILE A 86 -14.48 -4.89 3.24
N GLN A 87 -15.42 -4.91 2.30
CA GLN A 87 -16.36 -3.79 2.09
C GLN A 87 -17.24 -3.52 3.32
N ASP A 88 -17.76 -4.59 3.95
CA ASP A 88 -18.58 -4.50 5.16
C ASP A 88 -17.77 -3.92 6.33
N LYS A 89 -16.51 -4.35 6.50
CA LYS A 89 -15.59 -3.76 7.49
C LYS A 89 -15.37 -2.26 7.26
N ILE A 90 -15.17 -1.85 6.01
CA ILE A 90 -15.02 -0.43 5.67
C ILE A 90 -16.30 0.33 5.99
N ARG A 91 -17.48 -0.19 5.65
CA ARG A 91 -18.78 0.42 6.00
C ARG A 91 -18.94 0.55 7.52
N THR A 92 -18.60 -0.48 8.29
CA THR A 92 -18.65 -0.42 9.76
C THR A 92 -17.77 0.70 10.30
N ILE A 93 -16.52 0.84 9.83
CA ILE A 93 -15.63 1.92 10.27
C ILE A 93 -16.19 3.30 9.90
N LEU A 94 -16.77 3.44 8.70
CA LEU A 94 -17.42 4.68 8.29
C LEU A 94 -18.64 5.00 9.17
N HIS A 95 -19.43 4.00 9.53
CA HIS A 95 -20.59 4.18 10.41
C HIS A 95 -20.16 4.58 11.83
N ASP A 96 -19.16 3.91 12.39
CA ASP A 96 -18.57 4.26 13.69
C ASP A 96 -18.03 5.70 13.68
N THR A 97 -17.38 6.10 12.59
CA THR A 97 -16.91 7.48 12.41
C THR A 97 -18.07 8.46 12.33
N CYS A 98 -19.14 8.14 11.60
CA CYS A 98 -20.31 9.00 11.47
C CYS A 98 -21.12 9.13 12.75
N SER A 99 -21.19 8.09 13.59
CA SER A 99 -21.86 8.15 14.90
C SER A 99 -21.28 9.21 15.83
N GLN A 100 -20.03 9.60 15.60
CA GLN A 100 -19.33 10.62 16.38
C GLN A 100 -19.62 12.05 15.89
N THR A 101 -20.43 12.21 14.84
CA THR A 101 -20.82 13.53 14.28
C THR A 101 -22.11 14.10 14.89
N PHE A 102 -22.66 13.46 15.94
CA PHE A 102 -23.84 13.90 16.68
C PHE A 102 -25.01 14.29 15.75
N SER A 103 -25.34 15.58 15.67
CA SER A 103 -26.45 16.12 14.88
C SER A 103 -26.36 15.86 13.37
N PHE A 104 -25.18 15.50 12.86
CA PHE A 104 -24.96 15.21 11.44
C PHE A 104 -24.84 13.72 11.13
N GLU A 105 -25.02 12.83 12.12
CA GLU A 105 -24.82 11.39 11.98
C GLU A 105 -25.57 10.84 10.76
N GLN A 106 -26.87 11.10 10.67
CA GLN A 106 -27.70 10.61 9.58
C GLN A 106 -27.20 11.10 8.22
N LYS A 107 -26.83 12.38 8.12
CA LYS A 107 -26.34 12.94 6.86
C LYS A 107 -24.97 12.39 6.49
N CYS A 108 -24.10 12.16 7.49
CA CYS A 108 -22.81 11.52 7.32
C CYS A 108 -22.99 10.09 6.80
N LEU A 109 -23.85 9.29 7.43
CA LEU A 109 -24.14 7.90 7.05
C LEU A 109 -24.63 7.81 5.60
N GLU A 110 -25.65 8.58 5.23
CA GLU A 110 -26.18 8.61 3.86
C GLU A 110 -25.10 8.96 2.83
N THR A 111 -24.26 9.94 3.17
CA THR A 111 -23.21 10.41 2.27
C THR A 111 -22.10 9.37 2.14
N MET A 112 -21.60 8.84 3.27
CA MET A 112 -20.54 7.83 3.29
C MET A 112 -20.98 6.52 2.64
N ASP A 113 -22.21 6.08 2.87
CA ASP A 113 -22.74 4.84 2.26
C ASP A 113 -22.87 4.97 0.73
N SER A 114 -23.34 6.13 0.25
CA SER A 114 -23.40 6.45 -1.18
C SER A 114 -22.00 6.47 -1.81
N TYR A 115 -21.03 7.14 -1.18
CA TYR A 115 -19.66 7.18 -1.70
C TYR A 115 -18.98 5.82 -1.65
N ALA A 116 -19.12 5.07 -0.55
CA ALA A 116 -18.56 3.74 -0.42
C ALA A 116 -19.11 2.82 -1.51
N THR A 117 -20.42 2.83 -1.74
CA THR A 117 -21.06 2.05 -2.80
C THR A 117 -20.52 2.40 -4.18
N LEU A 118 -20.38 3.69 -4.49
CA LEU A 118 -19.80 4.15 -5.76
C LEU A 118 -18.35 3.70 -5.92
N VAL A 119 -17.54 3.86 -4.89
CA VAL A 119 -16.11 3.51 -4.90
C VAL A 119 -15.93 2.00 -5.06
N PHE A 120 -16.68 1.18 -4.33
CA PHE A 120 -16.63 -0.28 -4.47
C PHE A 120 -17.02 -0.74 -5.87
N ALA A 121 -18.06 -0.15 -6.46
CA ALA A 121 -18.43 -0.43 -7.84
C ALA A 121 -17.30 -0.05 -8.82
N LYS A 122 -16.67 1.12 -8.63
CA LYS A 122 -15.55 1.57 -9.47
C LYS A 122 -14.32 0.68 -9.34
N ILE A 123 -14.00 0.21 -8.13
CA ILE A 123 -12.89 -0.70 -7.90
C ILE A 123 -13.11 -2.01 -8.66
N ALA A 124 -14.32 -2.57 -8.62
CA ALA A 124 -14.65 -3.80 -9.34
C ALA A 124 -14.54 -3.64 -10.88
N GLU A 125 -14.64 -2.42 -11.40
CA GLU A 125 -14.45 -2.10 -12.82
C GLU A 125 -12.96 -1.93 -13.22
N ILE A 126 -12.03 -1.82 -12.26
CA ILE A 126 -10.62 -1.61 -12.54
C ILE A 126 -10.02 -2.84 -13.22
N LYS A 127 -9.47 -2.63 -14.42
CA LYS A 127 -8.69 -3.64 -15.15
C LYS A 127 -7.20 -3.36 -14.92
N PRO A 128 -6.43 -4.28 -14.29
CA PRO A 128 -5.03 -4.04 -13.94
C PRO A 128 -4.16 -3.54 -15.10
N ALA A 129 -4.26 -4.17 -16.27
CA ALA A 129 -3.50 -3.76 -17.45
C ALA A 129 -3.83 -2.33 -17.94
N ALA A 130 -5.12 -1.96 -17.92
CA ALA A 130 -5.54 -0.62 -18.33
C ALA A 130 -5.13 0.44 -17.29
N PHE A 131 -5.29 0.11 -16.01
CA PHE A 131 -4.89 0.95 -14.90
C PHE A 131 -3.37 1.23 -14.92
N CYS A 132 -2.56 0.17 -15.03
CA CYS A 132 -1.10 0.28 -15.05
C CYS A 132 -0.56 0.95 -16.33
N LYS A 133 -1.26 0.79 -17.46
CA LYS A 133 -0.97 1.55 -18.68
C LYS A 133 -1.23 3.04 -18.49
N HIS A 134 -2.24 3.45 -17.76
CA HIS A 134 -2.48 4.87 -17.49
C HIS A 134 -1.43 5.44 -16.52
N ALA A 135 -1.09 4.69 -15.47
CA ALA A 135 -0.20 5.17 -14.41
C ALA A 135 1.23 5.50 -14.89
N ARG A 136 1.80 4.74 -15.84
CA ARG A 136 3.10 5.05 -16.49
C ARG A 136 3.22 4.56 -17.94
N GLY A 137 2.20 4.86 -18.74
CA GLY A 137 2.13 4.93 -20.22
C GLY A 137 3.01 3.99 -21.05
N TRP A 138 4.32 4.24 -21.04
CA TRP A 138 5.27 3.66 -21.97
C TRP A 138 5.80 2.28 -21.57
N PHE A 139 6.00 2.03 -20.26
CA PHE A 139 6.67 0.81 -19.83
C PHE A 139 5.79 -0.44 -19.95
N CYS A 140 4.47 -0.34 -19.75
CA CYS A 140 3.59 -1.50 -19.96
C CYS A 140 3.37 -1.85 -21.43
N SER A 141 3.33 -0.85 -22.32
CA SER A 141 2.98 -1.07 -23.72
C SER A 141 4.07 -1.79 -24.52
N THR A 142 5.34 -1.61 -24.12
CA THR A 142 6.49 -2.04 -24.94
C THR A 142 6.90 -3.51 -24.68
N TYR A 143 6.65 -4.05 -23.48
CA TYR A 143 7.14 -5.41 -23.13
C TYR A 143 6.13 -6.54 -23.35
N ARG A 144 4.91 -6.28 -23.84
CA ARG A 144 3.95 -7.37 -24.11
C ARG A 144 4.19 -8.15 -25.40
N TRP A 145 5.16 -7.73 -26.24
CA TRP A 145 5.42 -8.34 -27.56
C TRP A 145 6.75 -9.09 -27.68
N PHE A 146 7.43 -9.39 -26.57
CA PHE A 146 8.69 -10.13 -26.63
C PHE A 146 8.73 -11.29 -25.62
N TRP A 147 7.75 -12.18 -25.73
CA TRP A 147 7.80 -13.63 -25.46
C TRP A 147 6.63 -14.26 -26.24
#